data_AF-A0A0K0Y7Y8-F1
#
_entry.id   AF-A0A0K0Y7Y8-F1
#
_cell.length_a   1.000
_cell.length_b   1.000
_cell.length_c   1.000
_cell.angle_alpha   90.00
_cell.angle_beta   90.00
_cell.angle_gamma   90.00
#
_symmetry.space_group_name_H-M   'P 1'
#
loop_
_entity.id
_entity.type
_entity.pdbx_description
1 polymer ?
#
loop_
_entity_poly.entity_id
_entity_poly.type
_entity_poly.pdbx_seq_one_letter_code
_entity_poly.pdbx_strand_id
1 'polypeptide(L)'
;MFEKLQYKSPLLIASSLVFGFIFYVGFRMQSGESMGGNRGVMRWIAEALNWLTDAVGPALAGYGIMGLAVFGGTFVAIWIWRDPLM
;
A
#
# COMPACT_ATOMS: atom_id res chain seq x y z
N MET A 1 -20.38 -17.03 14.30
CA MET A 1 -19.93 -15.67 13.90
C MET A 1 -18.47 -15.43 14.30
N PHE A 2 -18.06 -15.80 15.52
CA PHE A 2 -16.67 -15.68 16.00
C PHE A 2 -15.64 -16.57 15.26
N GLU A 3 -16.00 -17.77 14.82
CA GLU A 3 -15.08 -18.67 14.10
C GLU A 3 -14.63 -18.10 12.73
N LYS A 4 -15.54 -17.43 11.99
CA LYS A 4 -15.18 -16.73 10.74
C LYS A 4 -14.20 -15.58 10.96
N LEU A 5 -14.26 -14.95 12.15
CA LEU A 5 -13.35 -13.89 12.54
C LEU A 5 -11.94 -14.42 12.82
N GLN A 6 -11.79 -15.63 13.38
CA GLN A 6 -10.47 -16.25 13.59
C GLN A 6 -9.77 -16.62 12.29
N TYR A 7 -10.51 -17.03 11.25
CA TYR A 7 -9.92 -17.35 9.93
C TYR A 7 -9.65 -16.11 9.07
N LYS A 8 -10.49 -15.07 9.15
CA LYS A 8 -10.32 -13.84 8.36
C LYS A 8 -9.40 -12.81 9.01
N SER A 9 -9.21 -12.86 10.34
CA SER A 9 -8.38 -11.87 11.06
C SER A 9 -6.90 -11.86 10.66
N PRO A 10 -6.20 -12.99 10.44
CA PRO A 10 -4.80 -12.95 10.00
C PRO A 10 -4.65 -12.30 8.63
N LEU A 11 -5.59 -12.54 7.71
CA LEU A 11 -5.62 -11.94 6.38
C LEU A 11 -5.92 -10.44 6.43
N LEU A 12 -6.87 -10.01 7.27
CA LEU A 12 -7.15 -8.60 7.48
C LEU A 12 -5.94 -7.86 8.08
N ILE A 13 -5.26 -8.47 9.07
CA ILE A 13 -4.04 -7.92 9.66
C ILE A 13 -2.92 -7.85 8.60
N ALA A 14 -2.69 -8.93 7.86
CA ALA A 14 -1.67 -8.96 6.82
C ALA A 14 -1.92 -7.91 5.73
N SER A 15 -3.17 -7.78 5.26
CA SER A 15 -3.55 -6.75 4.29
C SER A 15 -3.32 -5.35 4.86
N SER A 16 -3.70 -5.12 6.12
CA SER A 16 -3.50 -3.83 6.79
C SER A 16 -2.03 -3.46 6.92
N LEU A 17 -1.15 -4.43 7.19
CA LEU A 17 0.31 -4.23 7.22
C LEU A 17 0.87 -3.87 5.84
N VAL A 18 0.42 -4.56 4.79
CA VAL A 18 0.85 -4.28 3.40
C VAL A 18 0.41 -2.88 2.98
N PHE A 19 -0.86 -2.53 3.14
CA PHE A 19 -1.37 -1.22 2.75
C PHE A 19 -0.85 -0.10 3.66
N GLY A 20 -0.63 -0.37 4.95
CA GLY A 20 0.05 0.54 5.86
C GLY A 20 1.49 0.83 5.44
N PHE A 21 2.23 -0.19 4.97
CA PHE A 21 3.56 -0.01 4.40
C PHE A 21 3.53 0.84 3.13
N ILE A 22 2.59 0.59 2.20
CA ILE A 22 2.44 1.39 0.97
C ILE A 22 2.09 2.85 1.31
N PHE A 23 1.22 3.07 2.30
CA PHE A 23 0.90 4.42 2.78
C PHE A 23 2.13 5.12 3.36
N TYR A 24 2.92 4.42 4.17
CA TYR A 24 4.18 4.94 4.72
C TYR A 24 5.18 5.31 3.62
N VAL A 25 5.28 4.49 2.57
CA VAL A 25 6.09 4.78 1.38
C VAL A 25 5.61 6.07 0.71
N GLY A 26 4.30 6.24 0.48
CA GLY A 26 3.74 7.48 -0.06
C GLY A 26 4.02 8.71 0.81
N PHE A 27 3.93 8.57 2.14
CA PHE A 27 4.25 9.64 3.09
C PHE A 27 5.72 10.07 3.02
N ARG A 28 6.66 9.12 2.93
CA ARG A 28 8.10 9.41 2.78
C ARG A 28 8.39 10.10 1.44
N MET A 29 7.71 9.68 0.38
CA MET A 29 7.80 10.32 -0.94
C MET A 29 7.34 11.78 -0.91
N GLN A 30 6.23 12.05 -0.23
CA GLN A 30 5.69 13.39 -0.08
C GLN A 30 6.68 14.30 0.66
N SER A 31 7.43 13.76 1.64
CA SER A 31 8.47 14.50 2.35
C SER A 31 9.74 14.79 1.54
N GLY A 32 9.79 14.35 0.26
CA GLY A 32 10.91 14.61 -0.64
C GLY A 32 12.12 13.69 -0.42
N GLU A 33 11.96 12.62 0.37
CA GLU A 33 13.01 11.64 0.50
C GLU A 33 13.12 10.77 -0.77
N SER A 34 14.31 10.73 -1.34
CA SER A 34 14.61 9.84 -2.47
C SER A 34 14.47 8.38 -2.04
N MET A 35 13.64 7.62 -2.77
CA MET A 35 13.47 6.20 -2.50
C MET A 35 14.69 5.41 -2.99
N GLY A 36 15.64 5.17 -2.09
CA GLY A 36 16.80 4.32 -2.35
C GLY A 36 16.48 2.83 -2.21
N GLY A 37 16.04 2.19 -3.30
CA GLY A 37 15.81 0.74 -3.33
C GLY A 37 17.12 -0.04 -3.52
N ASN A 38 17.56 -0.79 -2.51
CA ASN A 38 18.89 -1.43 -2.54
C ASN A 38 18.96 -2.67 -3.46
N ARG A 39 17.90 -3.50 -3.62
CA ARG A 39 17.88 -4.66 -4.56
C ARG A 39 16.48 -5.13 -4.99
N GLY A 40 16.36 -5.68 -6.21
CA GLY A 40 15.22 -6.50 -6.67
C GLY A 40 13.96 -5.72 -7.07
N VAL A 41 12.79 -6.26 -6.72
CA VAL A 41 11.46 -5.66 -7.01
C VAL A 41 11.33 -4.26 -6.39
N MET A 42 11.97 -4.02 -5.24
CA MET A 42 12.00 -2.68 -4.63
C MET A 42 12.74 -1.66 -5.51
N ARG A 43 13.70 -2.08 -6.34
CA ARG A 43 14.37 -1.16 -7.29
C ARG A 43 13.41 -0.75 -8.41
N TRP A 44 12.66 -1.69 -8.96
CA TRP A 44 11.63 -1.41 -9.97
C TRP A 44 10.52 -0.50 -9.44
N ILE A 45 10.07 -0.75 -8.21
CA ILE A 45 9.09 0.11 -7.53
C ILE A 45 9.71 1.49 -7.31
N ALA A 46 10.93 1.57 -6.78
CA ALA A 46 11.60 2.86 -6.57
C ALA A 46 11.82 3.62 -7.88
N GLU A 47 12.17 2.96 -8.98
CA GLU A 47 12.31 3.57 -10.31
C GLU A 47 10.97 4.09 -10.84
N ALA A 48 9.89 3.29 -10.73
CA ALA A 48 8.55 3.71 -11.13
C ALA A 48 8.03 4.87 -10.30
N LEU A 49 8.31 4.85 -9.00
CA LEU A 49 7.99 5.93 -8.07
C LEU A 49 8.82 7.17 -8.40
N ASN A 50 10.13 7.05 -8.64
CA ASN A 50 10.98 8.16 -9.05
C ASN A 50 10.48 8.81 -10.35
N TRP A 51 10.08 8.00 -11.35
CA TRP A 51 9.45 8.49 -12.58
C TRP A 51 8.15 9.28 -12.30
N LEU A 52 7.34 8.80 -11.36
CA LEU A 52 6.11 9.47 -10.92
C LEU A 52 6.40 10.80 -10.19
N THR A 53 7.38 10.85 -9.31
CA THR A 53 7.86 12.10 -8.68
C THR A 53 8.38 13.09 -9.70
N ASP A 54 9.11 12.65 -10.73
CA ASP A 54 9.67 13.52 -11.75
C ASP A 54 8.58 14.10 -12.67
N ALA A 55 7.55 13.31 -12.98
CA ALA A 55 6.47 13.72 -13.87
C ALA A 55 5.45 14.67 -13.20
N VAL A 56 5.16 14.47 -11.91
CA VAL A 56 4.02 15.14 -11.24
C VAL A 56 4.42 15.89 -9.97
N GLY A 57 5.67 15.74 -9.52
CA GLY A 57 6.19 16.31 -8.28
C GLY A 57 6.05 15.36 -7.07
N PRO A 58 6.95 15.46 -6.07
CA PRO A 58 7.00 14.53 -4.93
C PRO A 58 5.73 14.50 -4.09
N ALA A 59 5.15 15.68 -3.86
CA ALA A 59 3.95 15.82 -3.06
C ALA A 59 2.75 15.10 -3.70
N LEU A 60 2.50 15.33 -4.98
CA LEU A 60 1.39 14.73 -5.72
C LEU A 60 1.53 13.22 -5.87
N ALA A 61 2.74 12.74 -6.17
CA ALA A 61 3.01 11.31 -6.25
C ALA A 61 2.82 10.62 -4.89
N GLY A 62 3.31 11.22 -3.80
CA GLY A 62 3.10 10.73 -2.44
C GLY A 62 1.62 10.65 -2.05
N TYR A 63 0.85 11.71 -2.32
CA TYR A 63 -0.60 11.71 -2.09
C TYR A 63 -1.33 10.67 -2.95
N GLY A 64 -0.92 10.47 -4.20
CA GLY A 64 -1.48 9.44 -5.07
C GLY A 64 -1.31 8.04 -4.50
N ILE A 65 -0.11 7.71 -4.02
CA ILE A 65 0.19 6.40 -3.42
C ILE A 65 -0.56 6.21 -2.11
N MET A 66 -0.61 7.24 -1.26
CA MET A 66 -1.40 7.21 -0.02
C MET A 66 -2.88 6.97 -0.32
N GLY A 67 -3.43 7.64 -1.33
CA GLY A 67 -4.81 7.46 -1.78
C GLY A 67 -5.08 6.04 -2.28
N LEU A 68 -4.18 5.51 -3.12
CA LEU A 68 -4.25 4.12 -3.60
C LEU A 68 -4.14 3.10 -2.45
N ALA A 69 -3.32 3.38 -1.44
CA ALA A 69 -3.17 2.52 -0.27
C ALA A 69 -4.46 2.46 0.56
N VAL A 70 -5.10 3.61 0.80
CA VAL A 70 -6.37 3.68 1.55
C VAL A 70 -7.49 3.01 0.77
N PHE A 71 -7.61 3.33 -0.53
CA PHE A 71 -8.65 2.75 -1.38
C PHE A 71 -8.46 1.24 -1.54
N GLY A 72 -7.25 0.80 -1.90
CA GLY A 72 -6.90 -0.60 -2.06
C GLY A 72 -7.06 -1.40 -0.76
N GLY A 73 -6.62 -0.85 0.37
CA GLY A 73 -6.77 -1.49 1.68
C GLY A 73 -8.23 -1.64 2.08
N THR A 74 -9.04 -0.60 1.88
CA THR A 74 -10.48 -0.66 2.17
C THR A 74 -11.18 -1.68 1.27
N PHE A 75 -10.87 -1.67 -0.02
CA PHE A 75 -11.43 -2.61 -0.99
C PHE A 75 -11.06 -4.06 -0.64
N VAL A 76 -9.79 -4.34 -0.36
CA VAL A 76 -9.31 -5.68 0.02
C VAL A 76 -9.94 -6.14 1.33
N ALA A 77 -10.06 -5.25 2.33
CA ALA A 77 -10.73 -5.58 3.58
C ALA A 77 -12.20 -5.97 3.37
N ILE A 78 -12.93 -5.19 2.54
CA ILE A 78 -14.32 -5.51 2.16
C ILE A 78 -14.39 -6.82 1.39
N TRP A 79 -13.44 -7.08 0.50
CA TRP A 79 -13.42 -8.29 -0.30
C TRP A 79 -13.16 -9.54 0.55
N ILE A 80 -12.16 -9.51 1.45
CA ILE A 80 -11.89 -10.57 2.42
C ILE A 80 -13.12 -10.82 3.31
N TRP A 81 -13.81 -9.75 3.71
CA TRP A 81 -15.04 -9.85 4.50
C TRP A 81 -16.18 -10.50 3.71
N ARG A 82 -16.35 -10.14 2.43
CA ARG A 82 -17.41 -10.64 1.55
C ARG A 82 -17.15 -12.03 0.99
N ASP A 83 -15.91 -12.51 0.97
CA ASP A 83 -15.58 -13.81 0.39
C ASP A 83 -16.35 -14.93 1.11
N PRO A 84 -17.25 -15.64 0.41
CA PRO A 84 -18.04 -16.73 0.98
C PRO A 84 -17.26 -18.06 1.06
N LEU A 85 -16.11 -18.16 0.39
CA LEU A 85 -15.27 -19.36 0.30
C LEU A 85 -14.13 -19.38 1.34
N MET A 86 -13.95 -18.28 2.10
CA MET A 86 -13.05 -18.17 3.26
C MET A 86 -13.80 -18.02 4.58
#